data_AF-A0A1Z5IZJ4-F1
#
_entry.id   AF-A0A1Z5IZJ4-F1
#
_cell.length_a   1.000
_cell.length_b   1.000
_cell.length_c   1.000
_cell.angle_alpha   90.00
_cell.angle_beta   90.00
_cell.angle_gamma   90.00
#
_symmetry.space_group_name_H-M   'P 1'
#
loop_
_entity.id
_entity.type
_entity.pdbx_description
1 polymer ?
#
loop_
_entity_poly.entity_id
_entity_poly.type
_entity_poly.pdbx_seq_one_letter_code
_entity_poly.pdbx_strand_id
1 'polypeptide(L)'
;MNLINPDYYVNSGKDLFDRFEDGLMTDEKIRGFYIGNIFKYVTRYQDKNGIEDLKESSTYLNRLIAFETKGEHADDINWNDGFREFARKVNKISDGDTNDARTN
;
A
#
# COMPACT_ATOMS: atom_id res chain seq x y z
N MET A 1 -30.37 -24.13 -10.36
CA MET A 1 -30.30 -23.04 -11.36
C MET A 1 -29.63 -21.85 -10.71
N ASN A 2 -28.40 -21.54 -11.12
CA ASN A 2 -27.65 -20.40 -10.62
C ASN A 2 -28.27 -19.11 -11.18
N LEU A 3 -28.97 -18.35 -10.34
CA LEU A 3 -29.41 -16.99 -10.68
C LEU A 3 -28.18 -16.07 -10.64
N ILE A 4 -27.53 -15.90 -11.79
CA ILE A 4 -26.63 -14.78 -12.01
C ILE A 4 -27.54 -13.56 -12.26
N ASN A 5 -27.80 -12.79 -11.20
CA ASN A 5 -28.71 -11.65 -11.25
C ASN A 5 -27.99 -10.44 -11.90
N PRO A 6 -28.44 -9.91 -13.05
CA PRO A 6 -27.66 -8.98 -13.88
C PRO A 6 -27.96 -7.49 -13.59
N ASP A 7 -27.96 -7.08 -12.31
CA ASP A 7 -28.14 -5.67 -11.92
C ASP A 7 -26.80 -4.94 -11.62
N TYR A 8 -25.73 -5.34 -12.32
CA TYR A 8 -24.35 -4.92 -12.03
C TYR A 8 -23.94 -3.56 -12.63
N TYR A 9 -24.79 -2.53 -12.61
CA TYR A 9 -24.37 -1.14 -12.91
C TYR A 9 -25.13 -0.08 -12.12
N VAL A 10 -25.57 -0.38 -10.89
CA VAL A 10 -26.17 0.66 -10.05
C VAL A 10 -25.06 1.50 -9.42
N ASN A 11 -25.10 2.78 -9.76
CA ASN A 11 -24.21 3.87 -9.39
C ASN A 11 -24.33 4.16 -7.88
N SER A 12 -23.70 3.33 -7.04
CA SER A 12 -23.78 3.38 -5.58
C SER A 12 -22.73 4.25 -4.90
N GLY A 13 -21.88 4.96 -5.67
CA GLY A 13 -20.75 5.73 -5.11
C GLY A 13 -19.62 4.87 -4.54
N LYS A 14 -19.73 3.53 -4.64
CA LYS A 14 -18.71 2.57 -4.21
C LYS A 14 -17.65 2.38 -5.28
N ASP A 15 -16.38 2.54 -4.90
CA ASP A 15 -15.25 2.35 -5.81
C ASP A 15 -15.04 0.85 -6.13
N LEU A 16 -14.09 0.53 -7.03
CA LEU A 16 -13.85 -0.85 -7.43
C LEU A 16 -13.36 -1.73 -6.26
N PHE A 17 -12.61 -1.14 -5.31
CA PHE A 17 -12.12 -1.84 -4.13
C PHE A 17 -13.28 -2.19 -3.21
N ASP A 18 -14.16 -1.22 -2.93
CA ASP A 18 -15.36 -1.41 -2.10
C ASP A 18 -16.23 -2.55 -2.66
N ARG A 19 -16.37 -2.63 -3.99
CA ARG A 19 -17.14 -3.70 -4.64
C ARG A 19 -16.49 -5.07 -4.55
N PHE A 20 -15.16 -5.13 -4.58
CA PHE A 20 -14.44 -6.40 -4.40
C PHE A 20 -14.61 -6.91 -2.97
N GLU A 21 -14.48 -6.00 -2.01
CA GLU A 21 -14.60 -6.29 -0.58
C GLU A 21 -16.05 -6.58 -0.15
N ASP A 22 -17.05 -6.04 -0.84
CA ASP A 22 -18.48 -6.34 -0.66
C ASP A 22 -18.93 -7.72 -1.19
N GLY A 23 -17.99 -8.60 -1.52
CA GLY A 23 -18.27 -10.00 -1.85
C GLY A 23 -18.38 -10.32 -3.34
N LEU A 24 -17.92 -9.42 -4.23
CA LEU A 24 -17.75 -9.78 -5.65
C LEU A 24 -16.66 -10.84 -5.85
N MET A 25 -15.70 -10.91 -4.91
CA MET A 25 -14.58 -11.85 -4.94
C MET A 25 -14.42 -12.52 -3.57
N THR A 26 -13.82 -13.71 -3.55
CA THR A 26 -13.39 -14.34 -2.29
C THR A 26 -12.20 -13.57 -1.71
N ASP A 27 -12.02 -13.61 -0.39
CA ASP A 27 -10.90 -12.94 0.29
C ASP A 27 -9.53 -13.31 -0.31
N GLU A 28 -9.34 -14.58 -0.71
CA GLU A 28 -8.12 -15.02 -1.39
C GLU A 28 -7.87 -14.27 -2.70
N LYS A 29 -8.92 -14.07 -3.49
CA LYS A 29 -8.83 -13.34 -4.76
C LYS A 29 -8.60 -11.85 -4.54
N ILE A 30 -9.16 -11.27 -3.48
CA ILE A 30 -8.94 -9.87 -3.08
C ILE A 30 -7.47 -9.68 -2.69
N ARG A 31 -6.92 -10.55 -1.83
CA ARG A 31 -5.49 -10.57 -1.48
C ARG A 31 -4.61 -10.66 -2.72
N GLY A 32 -4.93 -11.60 -3.63
CA GLY A 32 -4.20 -11.76 -4.89
C GLY A 32 -4.21 -10.50 -5.77
N PHE A 33 -5.34 -9.81 -5.86
CA PHE A 33 -5.47 -8.55 -6.58
C PHE A 33 -4.58 -7.44 -6.00
N TYR A 34 -4.56 -7.29 -4.67
CA TYR A 34 -3.70 -6.34 -4.00
C TYR A 34 -2.21 -6.66 -4.20
N ILE A 35 -1.81 -7.89 -3.88
CA ILE A 35 -0.43 -8.38 -4.00
C ILE A 35 0.07 -8.21 -5.43
N GLY A 36 -0.73 -8.61 -6.43
CA GLY A 36 -0.36 -8.49 -7.84
C GLY A 36 -0.10 -7.05 -8.28
N ASN A 37 -0.91 -6.08 -7.83
CA ASN A 37 -0.68 -4.68 -8.15
C ASN A 37 0.54 -4.11 -7.41
N ILE A 38 0.74 -4.46 -6.14
CA ILE A 38 1.95 -4.07 -5.39
C ILE A 38 3.21 -4.49 -6.16
N PHE A 39 3.30 -5.77 -6.54
CA PHE A 39 4.42 -6.29 -7.33
C PHE A 39 4.55 -5.59 -8.69
N LYS A 40 3.45 -5.47 -9.44
CA LYS A 40 3.43 -4.81 -10.76
C LYS A 40 4.02 -3.40 -10.71
N TYR A 41 3.67 -2.60 -9.70
CA TYR A 41 4.17 -1.22 -9.62
C TYR A 41 5.60 -1.15 -9.07
N VAL A 42 5.96 -2.01 -8.11
CA VAL A 42 7.34 -2.10 -7.60
C VAL A 42 8.33 -2.65 -8.63
N THR A 43 7.91 -3.47 -9.59
CA THR A 43 8.82 -3.94 -10.66
C THR A 43 8.94 -2.93 -11.80
N ARG A 44 7.93 -2.09 -11.99
CA ARG A 44 7.85 -1.18 -13.14
C ARG A 44 8.43 0.22 -12.89
N TYR A 45 8.61 0.60 -11.62
CA TYR A 45 8.96 1.99 -11.28
C TYR A 45 10.26 2.48 -11.93
N GLN A 46 11.29 1.65 -12.03
CA GLN A 46 12.58 2.07 -12.61
C GLN A 46 12.47 2.33 -14.11
N ASP A 47 11.61 1.57 -14.80
CA ASP A 47 11.57 1.51 -16.26
C ASP A 47 10.42 2.30 -16.88
N LYS A 48 9.46 2.80 -16.08
CA LYS A 48 8.26 3.46 -16.61
C LYS A 48 7.93 4.81 -15.97
N ASN A 49 7.39 4.81 -14.75
CA ASN A 49 6.78 6.02 -14.17
C ASN A 49 7.50 6.52 -12.90
N GLY A 50 8.64 5.92 -12.53
CA GLY A 50 9.42 6.35 -11.38
C GLY A 50 8.63 6.31 -10.08
N ILE A 51 8.81 7.35 -9.27
CA ILE A 51 8.18 7.50 -7.95
C ILE A 51 6.65 7.38 -8.00
N GLU A 52 5.98 7.72 -9.10
CA GLU A 52 4.52 7.64 -9.18
C GLU A 52 4.02 6.20 -9.09
N ASP A 53 4.74 5.23 -9.68
CA ASP A 53 4.42 3.81 -9.50
C ASP A 53 4.63 3.37 -8.05
N LEU A 54 5.65 3.90 -7.35
CA LEU A 54 5.85 3.58 -5.94
C LEU A 54 4.72 4.11 -5.04
N LYS A 55 4.19 5.30 -5.35
CA LYS A 55 3.01 5.84 -4.66
C LYS A 55 1.77 4.98 -4.90
N GLU A 56 1.54 4.58 -6.15
CA GLU A 56 0.45 3.65 -6.48
C GLU A 56 0.59 2.34 -5.72
N SER A 57 1.79 1.74 -5.69
CA SER A 57 2.06 0.54 -4.89
C SER A 57 1.72 0.72 -3.41
N SER A 58 2.06 1.87 -2.82
CA SER A 58 1.71 2.22 -1.44
C SER A 58 0.19 2.26 -1.23
N THR A 59 -0.58 2.78 -2.18
CA THR A 59 -2.05 2.75 -2.12
C THR A 59 -2.59 1.33 -2.01
N TYR A 60 -2.11 0.40 -2.86
CA TYR A 60 -2.55 -1.01 -2.80
C TYR A 60 -2.10 -1.71 -1.52
N LEU A 61 -0.90 -1.39 -1.01
CA LEU A 61 -0.43 -1.91 0.26
C LEU A 61 -1.31 -1.43 1.42
N ASN A 62 -1.68 -0.15 1.44
CA ASN A 62 -2.55 0.41 2.48
C ASN A 62 -3.94 -0.21 2.47
N ARG A 63 -4.51 -0.40 1.27
CA ARG A 63 -5.80 -1.07 1.11
C ARG A 63 -5.73 -2.52 1.57
N LEU A 64 -4.65 -3.24 1.29
CA LEU A 64 -4.45 -4.60 1.81
C LEU A 64 -4.37 -4.63 3.33
N ILE A 65 -3.64 -3.70 3.97
CA ILE A 65 -3.59 -3.64 5.43
C ILE A 65 -4.98 -3.32 6.01
N ALA A 66 -5.70 -2.38 5.42
CA ALA A 66 -7.06 -2.05 5.84
C ALA A 66 -8.00 -3.28 5.73
N PHE A 67 -7.89 -4.03 4.63
CA PHE A 67 -8.66 -5.26 4.42
C PHE A 67 -8.35 -6.33 5.48
N GLU A 68 -7.08 -6.61 5.77
CA GLU A 68 -6.70 -7.61 6.78
C GLU A 68 -7.05 -7.19 8.22
N THR A 69 -6.99 -5.89 8.50
CA THR A 69 -7.37 -5.32 9.80
C THR A 69 -8.88 -5.09 9.93
N LYS A 70 -9.67 -5.44 8.89
CA LYS A 70 -11.12 -5.17 8.82
C LYS A 70 -11.48 -3.70 9.07
N GLY A 71 -10.58 -2.78 8.72
CA GLY A 71 -10.72 -1.36 8.98
C GLY A 71 -10.42 -0.90 10.42
N GLU A 72 -10.14 -1.79 11.37
CA GLU A 72 -9.95 -1.43 12.79
C GLU A 72 -8.64 -0.67 13.07
N HIS A 73 -7.74 -0.55 12.09
CA HIS A 73 -6.47 0.17 12.21
C HIS A 73 -6.07 0.97 10.96
N ALA A 74 -7.00 1.18 10.01
CA ALA A 74 -6.69 1.96 8.79
C ALA A 74 -6.29 3.41 9.13
N ASP A 75 -6.91 3.98 10.15
CA ASP A 75 -6.63 5.33 10.65
C ASP A 75 -5.30 5.42 11.44
N ASP A 76 -4.80 4.29 11.94
CA ASP A 76 -3.54 4.20 12.69
C ASP A 76 -2.30 4.08 11.80
N ILE A 77 -2.47 3.83 10.49
CA ILE A 77 -1.36 3.80 9.53
C ILE A 77 -0.92 5.23 9.20
N ASN A 78 -0.32 5.92 10.18
CA ASN A 78 0.36 7.17 9.94
C ASN A 78 1.72 6.90 9.27
N TRP A 79 1.74 6.82 7.94
CA TRP A 79 2.97 6.69 7.14
C TRP A 79 3.99 7.79 7.46
N ASN A 80 3.54 8.97 7.89
CA ASN A 80 4.46 10.01 8.30
C ASN A 80 5.27 9.58 9.51
N ASP A 81 4.73 8.80 10.45
CA ASP A 81 5.49 8.39 11.64
C ASP A 81 6.54 7.34 11.31
N GLY A 82 6.19 6.36 10.47
CA GLY A 82 7.15 5.36 9.97
C GLY A 82 8.25 5.98 9.12
N PHE A 83 7.90 6.85 8.17
CA PHE A 83 8.87 7.55 7.33
C PHE A 83 9.69 8.58 8.12
N ARG A 84 9.09 9.32 9.06
CA ARG A 84 9.81 10.23 9.97
C ARG A 84 10.77 9.45 10.85
N GLU A 85 10.40 8.28 11.32
CA GLU A 85 11.29 7.44 12.10
C GLU A 85 12.45 6.89 11.27
N PHE A 86 12.16 6.42 10.05
CA PHE A 86 13.18 6.00 9.11
C PHE A 86 14.13 7.16 8.76
N ALA A 87 13.59 8.32 8.37
CA ALA A 87 14.37 9.51 8.06
C ALA A 87 15.19 9.99 9.26
N ARG A 88 14.65 9.90 10.48
CA ARG A 88 15.39 10.19 11.72
C ARG A 88 16.52 9.19 11.95
N LYS A 89 16.34 7.90 11.63
CA LYS A 89 17.39 6.88 11.71
C LYS A 89 18.47 7.09 10.66
N VAL A 90 18.11 7.42 9.42
CA VAL A 90 19.06 7.69 8.33
C VAL A 90 19.84 8.98 8.55
N ASN A 91 19.19 10.07 8.96
CA ASN A 91 19.87 11.35 9.23
C ASN A 91 20.76 11.29 10.49
N LYS A 92 20.43 10.43 11.47
CA LYS A 92 21.34 10.16 12.60
C LYS A 92 22.60 9.39 12.21
N ILE A 93 22.59 8.66 11.08
CA ILE A 93 23.78 7.97 10.56
C ILE A 93 24.69 8.94 9.78
N SER A 94 24.13 10.03 9.23
CA SER A 94 24.91 11.06 8.50
C SER A 94 25.83 11.88 9.42
N ASP A 95 25.44 12.11 10.68
CA ASP A 95 26.14 13.04 11.58
C ASP A 95 27.14 12.35 12.52
N GLY A 96 27.32 11.02 12.41
CA GLY A 96 27.99 10.20 13.44
C GLY A 96 29.38 9.64 13.14
N ASP A 97 29.85 9.62 11.89
CA ASP A 97 31.05 8.84 11.49
C ASP A 97 32.23 9.66 10.94
N THR A 98 32.35 10.96 11.26
CA THR A 98 33.51 11.77 10.80
C THR A 98 34.40 12.37 11.89
N ASN A 99 34.21 12.04 13.18
CA ASN A 99 35.10 12.55 14.23
C ASN A 99 35.58 11.47 15.21
N ASP A 100 36.39 10.53 14.74
CA ASP A 100 37.43 9.92 15.58
C ASP A 100 38.64 9.48 14.75
N ALA A 101 39.39 10.47 14.25
CA ALA A 101 40.79 10.28 13.83
C ALA A 101 41.46 11.66 13.66
N ARG A 102 41.63 12.40 14.76
CA ARG A 102 42.71 13.39 14.94
C ARG A 102 42.71 13.91 16.38
N THR A 103 43.93 13.97 16.95
CA THR A 103 44.35 14.40 18.31
C THR A 103 44.03 13.37 19.41
N ASN A 104 45.00 12.68 20.05
CA ASN A 104 46.43 12.94 20.28
C ASN A 104 47.35 11.80 19.84
#